data_AF-A0A7J7FWJ6-F1
#
_entry.id   AF-A0A7J7FWJ6-F1
#
_cell.length_a   1.000
_cell.length_b   1.000
_cell.length_c   1.000
_cell.angle_alpha   90.00
_cell.angle_beta   90.00
_cell.angle_gamma   90.00
#
_symmetry.space_group_name_H-M   'P 1'
#
loop_
_entity.id
_entity.type
_entity.pdbx_description
1 polymer ?
#
loop_
_entity_poly.entity_id
_entity_poly.type
_entity_poly.pdbx_seq_one_letter_code
_entity_poly.pdbx_strand_id
1 'polypeptide(L)'
;MYFNMEDERVRTIPMPLIPHGDWKRRPFGYYGESNDHLHFVEIYGPRTQFDVYEIERDYSGCFVKYHVDLGSVRVAFPQMMQRISRDTMYYLFAMLSIVGEKKDDEDSFMVLHIPGKILWYNLGHESFEKICDVGAEHYDGNGMVEDSFMYSWFHSFQYIESVSCI
;
A
#
# COMPACT_ATOMS: atom_id res chain seq x y z
N MET A 1 10.60 -0.21 14.40
CA MET A 1 11.23 0.57 15.50
C MET A 1 10.99 2.04 15.21
N TYR A 2 10.80 2.86 16.24
CA TYR A 2 10.64 4.30 16.08
C TYR A 2 11.48 5.03 17.14
N PHE A 3 11.90 6.25 16.85
CA PHE A 3 12.57 7.11 17.82
C PHE A 3 11.50 8.02 18.46
N ASN A 4 11.28 7.86 19.76
CA ASN A 4 10.40 8.74 20.51
C ASN A 4 11.19 9.99 20.89
N MET A 5 10.71 11.15 20.42
CA MET A 5 11.36 12.44 20.64
C MET A 5 11.17 12.99 22.06
N GLU A 6 10.09 12.60 22.75
CA GLU A 6 9.78 13.10 24.09
C GLU A 6 10.69 12.50 25.16
N ASP A 7 11.03 11.21 25.01
CA ASP A 7 11.91 10.50 25.94
C ASP A 7 13.29 10.16 25.35
N GLU A 8 13.56 10.61 24.13
CA GLU A 8 14.82 10.45 23.37
C GLU A 8 15.28 8.99 23.22
N ARG A 9 14.33 8.05 23.07
CA ARG A 9 14.64 6.61 23.03
C ARG A 9 14.10 5.91 21.80
N VAL A 10 14.85 4.90 21.36
CA VAL A 10 14.37 3.94 20.37
C VAL A 10 13.38 2.99 21.06
N ARG A 11 12.16 2.93 20.54
CA ARG A 11 11.09 2.03 20.98
C ARG A 11 10.70 1.07 19.86
N THR A 12 10.08 -0.04 20.24
CA THR A 12 9.57 -1.04 19.31
C THR A 12 8.15 -0.66 18.91
N ILE A 13 7.86 -0.73 17.61
CA ILE A 13 6.48 -0.59 17.11
C ILE A 13 5.76 -1.91 17.42
N PRO A 14 4.54 -1.89 17.99
CA PRO A 14 3.76 -3.12 18.14
C PRO A 14 3.51 -3.70 16.74
N MET A 15 4.24 -4.76 16.40
CA MET A 15 4.14 -5.41 15.10
C MET A 15 3.12 -6.55 15.21
N PRO A 16 2.25 -6.76 14.21
CA PRO A 16 1.30 -7.86 14.21
C PRO A 16 2.06 -9.17 14.16
N LEU A 17 1.46 -10.21 14.73
CA LEU A 17 2.03 -11.56 14.69
C LEU A 17 2.08 -12.02 13.24
N ILE A 18 3.29 -12.08 12.68
CA ILE A 18 3.53 -12.58 11.33
C ILE A 18 3.06 -14.04 11.26
N PRO A 19 2.23 -14.43 10.27
CA PRO A 19 1.85 -15.83 10.09
C PRO A 19 3.09 -16.72 10.00
N HIS A 20 3.18 -17.72 10.88
CA HIS A 20 4.35 -18.60 10.98
C HIS A 20 4.71 -19.23 9.63
N GLY A 21 5.91 -18.94 9.11
CA GLY A 21 6.53 -19.70 8.02
C GLY A 21 6.90 -18.93 6.75
N ASP A 22 6.45 -17.69 6.55
CA ASP A 22 6.58 -16.96 5.27
C ASP A 22 7.70 -15.89 5.23
N TRP A 23 8.64 -15.92 6.19
CA TRP A 23 9.78 -14.97 6.28
C TRP A 23 10.74 -15.01 5.07
N LYS A 24 10.59 -15.99 4.17
CA LYS A 24 11.49 -16.17 3.02
C LYS A 24 11.23 -15.19 1.88
N ARG A 25 10.15 -14.41 1.93
CA ARG A 25 9.82 -13.38 0.92
C ARG A 25 9.98 -12.01 1.54
N ARG A 26 10.60 -11.08 0.80
CA ARG A 26 10.62 -9.66 1.19
C ARG A 26 9.16 -9.19 1.20
N PRO A 27 8.64 -8.67 2.33
CA PRO A 27 7.30 -8.14 2.34
C PRO A 27 7.25 -6.91 1.43
N PHE A 28 6.20 -6.86 0.64
CA PHE A 28 5.68 -5.66 0.01
C PHE A 28 4.98 -4.90 1.14
N GLY A 29 5.52 -3.80 1.69
CA GLY A 29 4.87 -3.13 2.82
C GLY A 29 4.75 -1.59 2.83
N TYR A 30 3.55 -1.10 3.18
CA TYR A 30 3.14 0.32 3.25
C TYR A 30 3.50 0.88 4.59
N TYR A 31 3.86 2.15 4.64
CA TYR A 31 3.95 2.89 5.88
C TYR A 31 3.55 4.34 5.63
N GLY A 32 2.46 4.79 6.25
CA GLY A 32 1.97 6.15 6.07
C GLY A 32 0.97 6.54 7.14
N GLU A 33 0.88 7.83 7.39
CA GLU A 33 0.00 8.42 8.39
C GLU A 33 -1.30 8.91 7.75
N SER A 34 -2.42 8.69 8.43
CA SER A 34 -3.72 9.26 8.06
C SER A 34 -4.56 9.44 9.33
N ASN A 35 -5.22 10.60 9.47
CA ASN A 35 -6.03 10.96 10.65
C ASN A 35 -5.27 10.91 11.99
N ASP A 36 -3.98 11.23 12.00
CA ASP A 36 -3.08 11.07 13.16
C ASP A 36 -2.90 9.60 13.60
N HIS A 37 -3.23 8.65 12.73
CA HIS A 37 -2.99 7.22 12.93
C HIS A 37 -1.99 6.72 11.91
N LEU A 38 -1.05 5.93 12.39
CA LEU A 38 -0.05 5.30 11.55
C LEU A 38 -0.62 3.99 11.00
N HIS A 39 -0.59 3.87 9.69
CA HIS A 39 -1.02 2.68 8.96
C HIS A 39 0.19 1.98 8.36
N PHE A 40 0.21 0.66 8.42
CA PHE A 40 1.16 -0.13 7.68
C PHE A 40 0.51 -1.37 7.08
N VAL A 41 1.11 -1.88 6.01
CA VAL A 41 0.65 -3.07 5.28
C VAL A 41 1.85 -3.98 5.11
N GLU A 42 1.66 -5.29 5.18
CA GLU A 42 2.68 -6.25 4.78
C GLU A 42 2.04 -7.34 3.90
N ILE A 43 2.54 -7.49 2.68
CA ILE A 43 2.06 -8.47 1.72
C ILE A 43 3.15 -9.51 1.47
N TYR A 44 2.83 -10.76 1.82
CA TYR A 44 3.74 -11.88 1.71
C TYR A 44 3.51 -12.66 0.41
N GLY A 45 4.39 -12.44 -0.57
CA GLY A 45 4.33 -13.08 -1.88
C GLY A 45 3.30 -12.44 -2.84
N PRO A 46 3.05 -13.07 -3.99
CA PRO A 46 2.22 -12.50 -5.03
C PRO A 46 0.73 -12.70 -4.72
N ARG A 47 0.19 -11.90 -3.81
CA ARG A 47 -1.21 -11.94 -3.38
C ARG A 47 -1.89 -10.62 -3.74
N THR A 48 -3.18 -10.70 -4.07
CA THR A 48 -4.08 -9.54 -4.17
C THR A 48 -4.82 -9.27 -2.87
N GLN A 49 -4.70 -10.18 -1.90
CA GLN A 49 -5.34 -10.13 -0.60
C GLN A 49 -4.32 -9.82 0.49
N PHE A 50 -4.61 -8.83 1.33
CA PHE A 50 -3.75 -8.39 2.41
C PHE A 50 -4.50 -7.56 3.46
N ASP A 51 -3.88 -7.38 4.61
CA ASP A 51 -4.44 -6.61 5.73
C ASP A 51 -3.76 -5.24 5.81
N VAL A 52 -4.59 -4.22 6.10
CA VAL A 52 -4.13 -2.90 6.53
C VAL A 52 -4.22 -2.85 8.04
N TYR A 53 -3.08 -2.58 8.67
CA TYR A 53 -2.98 -2.46 10.11
C TYR A 53 -2.96 -0.99 10.52
N GLU A 54 -3.62 -0.69 11.62
CA GLU A 54 -3.56 0.61 12.29
C GLU A 54 -2.85 0.45 13.63
N ILE A 55 -1.91 1.35 13.91
CA ILE A 55 -1.24 1.46 15.20
C ILE A 55 -1.94 2.53 16.02
N GLU A 56 -2.26 2.18 17.27
CA GLU A 56 -2.87 3.13 18.20
C GLU A 56 -1.94 4.33 18.45
N ARG A 57 -2.51 5.50 18.70
CA ARG A 57 -1.76 6.77 18.83
C ARG A 57 -0.71 6.75 19.94
N ASP A 58 -0.97 5.99 21.00
CA ASP A 58 -0.06 5.80 22.13
C ASP A 58 0.95 4.64 21.90
N TYR A 59 0.93 4.05 20.71
CA TYR A 59 1.72 2.88 20.31
C TYR A 59 1.51 1.67 21.25
N SER A 60 0.39 1.60 21.96
CA SER A 60 0.11 0.50 22.90
C SER A 60 -0.31 -0.79 22.18
N GLY A 61 -0.93 -0.65 21.00
CA GLY A 61 -1.41 -1.76 20.22
C GLY A 61 -1.33 -1.55 18.71
N CYS A 62 -1.57 -2.66 18.01
CA CYS A 62 -1.72 -2.73 16.56
C CYS A 62 -2.84 -3.71 16.26
N PHE A 63 -3.77 -3.32 15.38
CA PHE A 63 -4.91 -4.15 15.00
C PHE A 63 -5.15 -4.07 13.49
N VAL A 64 -5.84 -5.07 12.95
CA VAL A 64 -6.27 -5.06 11.55
C VAL A 64 -7.44 -4.09 11.43
N LYS A 65 -7.28 -3.05 10.61
CA LYS A 65 -8.30 -2.04 10.35
C LYS A 65 -9.11 -2.38 9.10
N TYR A 66 -8.45 -2.84 8.03
CA TYR A 66 -9.11 -3.24 6.79
C TYR A 66 -8.57 -4.57 6.27
N HIS A 67 -9.46 -5.40 5.71
CA HIS A 67 -9.11 -6.54 4.87
C HIS A 67 -9.30 -6.12 3.42
N VAL A 68 -8.27 -6.22 2.58
CA VAL A 68 -8.29 -5.75 1.20
C VAL A 68 -8.23 -6.94 0.25
N ASP A 69 -9.08 -6.95 -0.77
CA ASP A 69 -8.99 -7.86 -1.92
C ASP A 69 -9.01 -7.10 -3.25
N LEU A 70 -7.86 -7.06 -3.93
CA LEU A 70 -7.70 -6.46 -5.26
C LEU A 70 -8.18 -7.39 -6.40
N GLY A 71 -8.97 -8.43 -6.10
CA GLY A 71 -9.50 -9.38 -7.07
C GLY A 71 -10.33 -8.73 -8.18
N SER A 72 -11.14 -7.73 -7.84
CA SER A 72 -11.93 -6.95 -8.80
C SER A 72 -11.04 -6.07 -9.71
N VAL A 73 -10.04 -5.41 -9.12
CA VAL A 73 -9.02 -4.62 -9.83
C VAL A 73 -8.27 -5.50 -10.82
N ARG A 74 -7.85 -6.69 -10.39
CA ARG A 74 -7.17 -7.70 -11.24
C ARG A 74 -8.00 -8.08 -12.46
N VAL A 75 -9.30 -8.27 -12.29
CA VAL A 75 -10.20 -8.64 -13.40
C VAL A 75 -10.33 -7.50 -14.40
N ALA A 76 -10.44 -6.25 -13.93
CA ALA A 76 -10.56 -5.08 -14.79
C ALA A 76 -9.25 -4.67 -15.45
N PHE A 77 -8.11 -4.93 -14.80
CA PHE A 77 -6.78 -4.51 -15.23
C PHE A 77 -5.80 -5.69 -15.27
N PRO A 78 -5.99 -6.67 -16.17
CA PRO A 78 -5.15 -7.85 -16.25
C PRO A 78 -3.67 -7.53 -16.55
N GLN A 79 -3.35 -6.32 -17.06
CA GLN A 79 -1.98 -5.87 -17.27
C GLN A 79 -1.17 -5.75 -15.97
N MET A 80 -1.82 -5.69 -14.81
CA MET A 80 -1.11 -5.76 -13.52
C MET A 80 -0.54 -7.16 -13.23
N MET A 81 -0.90 -8.18 -14.02
CA MET A 81 -0.41 -9.56 -13.85
C MET A 81 0.86 -9.78 -14.65
N GLN A 82 1.94 -10.15 -13.97
CA GLN A 82 3.20 -10.54 -14.59
C GLN A 82 3.49 -12.02 -14.34
N ARG A 83 3.75 -12.77 -15.41
CA ARG A 83 4.11 -14.18 -15.32
C ARG A 83 5.60 -14.31 -15.05
N ILE A 84 5.96 -14.87 -13.88
CA ILE A 84 7.36 -15.14 -13.52
C ILE A 84 7.77 -16.55 -13.93
N SER A 85 6.87 -17.53 -13.79
CA SER A 85 7.13 -18.93 -14.16
C SER A 85 5.86 -19.60 -14.71
N ARG A 86 5.92 -20.89 -15.04
CA ARG A 86 4.74 -21.63 -15.52
C ARG A 86 3.59 -21.58 -14.50
N ASP A 87 3.92 -21.62 -13.21
CA ASP A 87 2.97 -21.78 -12.11
C ASP A 87 2.93 -20.58 -11.15
N THR A 88 3.68 -19.52 -11.44
CA THR A 88 3.77 -18.34 -10.55
C THR A 88 3.44 -17.06 -11.31
N MET A 89 2.37 -16.42 -10.87
CA MET A 89 2.00 -15.05 -11.24
C MET A 89 2.46 -14.09 -10.16
N TYR A 90 2.69 -12.85 -10.57
CA TYR A 90 3.05 -11.73 -9.73
C TYR A 90 2.16 -10.55 -10.07
N TYR A 91 1.86 -9.71 -9.08
CA TYR A 91 0.96 -8.57 -9.24
C TYR A 91 1.75 -7.27 -9.08
N LEU A 92 1.70 -6.44 -10.11
CA LEU A 92 2.34 -5.13 -10.16
C LEU A 92 1.36 -4.09 -9.63
N PHE A 93 1.54 -3.70 -8.37
CA PHE A 93 0.92 -2.50 -7.80
C PHE A 93 1.79 -1.89 -6.71
N ALA A 94 1.53 -0.62 -6.39
CA ALA A 94 2.09 0.08 -5.24
C ALA A 94 0.98 0.87 -4.54
N MET A 95 1.02 0.92 -3.21
CA MET A 95 0.14 1.79 -2.44
C MET A 95 0.80 3.15 -2.27
N LEU A 96 0.17 4.20 -2.80
CA LEU A 96 0.70 5.55 -2.70
C LEU A 96 0.21 6.27 -1.44
N SER A 97 -1.02 6.00 -1.00
CA SER A 97 -1.62 6.62 0.17
C SER A 97 -2.78 5.77 0.69
N ILE A 98 -3.02 5.84 1.99
CA ILE A 98 -4.27 5.41 2.64
C ILE A 98 -4.85 6.67 3.27
N VAL A 99 -6.12 6.95 2.99
CA VAL A 99 -6.83 8.10 3.55
C VAL A 99 -8.06 7.56 4.24
N GLY A 100 -8.06 7.68 5.55
CA GLY A 100 -9.21 7.39 6.39
C GLY A 100 -10.15 8.59 6.41
N GLU A 101 -11.46 8.34 6.43
CA GLU A 101 -12.46 9.38 6.68
C GLU A 101 -12.83 9.40 8.16
N LYS A 102 -12.85 10.59 8.79
CA LYS A 102 -13.06 10.72 10.25
C LYS A 102 -14.47 10.34 10.71
N LYS A 103 -15.43 10.35 9.78
CA LYS A 103 -16.86 10.17 10.08
C LYS A 103 -17.39 8.80 9.70
N ASP A 104 -16.86 8.21 8.64
CA ASP A 104 -17.32 6.93 8.13
C ASP A 104 -16.14 6.12 7.62
N ASP A 105 -15.89 4.97 8.24
CA ASP A 105 -14.86 4.05 7.78
C ASP A 105 -15.19 3.51 6.37
N GLU A 106 -16.47 3.50 5.98
CA GLU A 106 -16.92 3.06 4.64
C GLU A 106 -16.46 4.03 3.53
N ASP A 107 -16.22 5.29 3.86
CA ASP A 107 -15.70 6.30 2.92
C ASP A 107 -14.16 6.32 2.84
N SER A 108 -13.48 5.46 3.61
CA SER A 108 -12.01 5.37 3.58
C SER A 108 -11.51 4.76 2.27
N PHE A 109 -10.42 5.29 1.75
CA PHE A 109 -9.89 4.87 0.45
C PHE A 109 -8.36 4.75 0.43
N MET A 110 -7.89 3.95 -0.51
CA MET A 110 -6.49 3.71 -0.81
C MET A 110 -6.19 4.19 -2.23
N VAL A 111 -5.07 4.90 -2.40
CA VAL A 111 -4.52 5.23 -3.72
C VAL A 111 -3.63 4.08 -4.16
N LEU A 112 -4.02 3.43 -5.25
CA LEU A 112 -3.25 2.37 -5.88
C LEU A 112 -2.60 2.88 -7.16
N HIS A 113 -1.30 2.66 -7.30
CA HIS A 113 -0.63 2.71 -8.59
C HIS A 113 -0.57 1.29 -9.17
N ILE A 114 -1.04 1.13 -10.39
CA ILE A 114 -0.89 -0.08 -11.22
C ILE A 114 -0.26 0.33 -12.56
N PRO A 115 0.20 -0.61 -13.40
CA PRO A 115 0.81 -0.25 -14.67
C PRO A 115 -0.04 0.71 -15.50
N GLY A 116 0.53 1.90 -15.71
CA GLY A 116 -0.03 3.01 -16.48
C GLY A 116 -1.23 3.73 -15.85
N LYS A 117 -1.64 3.44 -14.60
CA LYS A 117 -2.85 4.04 -13.99
C LYS A 117 -2.73 4.23 -12.48
N ILE A 118 -3.38 5.29 -11.99
CA ILE A 118 -3.65 5.47 -10.56
C ILE A 118 -5.15 5.32 -10.33
N LEU A 119 -5.51 4.58 -9.28
CA LEU A 119 -6.87 4.26 -8.89
C LEU A 119 -7.16 4.73 -7.47
N TRP A 120 -8.39 5.18 -7.24
CA TRP A 120 -9.02 5.13 -5.93
C TRP A 120 -9.56 3.72 -5.70
N TYR A 121 -9.30 3.16 -4.52
CA TYR A 121 -9.91 1.92 -4.07
C TYR A 121 -10.59 2.17 -2.73
N ASN A 122 -11.91 2.05 -2.69
CA ASN A 122 -12.68 2.20 -1.47
C ASN A 122 -12.50 0.95 -0.59
N LEU A 123 -12.11 1.16 0.66
CA LEU A 123 -11.75 0.11 1.62
C LEU A 123 -12.98 -0.51 2.32
N GLY A 124 -14.14 0.14 2.29
CA GLY A 124 -15.40 -0.36 2.87
C GLY A 124 -16.24 -1.20 1.91
N HIS A 125 -16.33 -0.77 0.65
CA HIS A 125 -17.17 -1.39 -0.38
C HIS A 125 -16.38 -2.18 -1.44
N GLU A 126 -15.05 -2.20 -1.36
CA GLU A 126 -14.15 -2.90 -2.30
C GLU A 126 -14.36 -2.48 -3.78
N SER A 127 -14.79 -1.24 -3.99
CA SER A 127 -14.98 -0.64 -5.30
C SER A 127 -13.77 0.21 -5.69
N PHE A 128 -13.59 0.47 -6.98
CA PHE A 128 -12.48 1.30 -7.45
C PHE A 128 -12.88 2.20 -8.61
N GLU A 129 -12.20 3.34 -8.69
CA GLU A 129 -12.35 4.32 -9.76
C GLU A 129 -10.97 4.74 -10.27
N LYS A 130 -10.83 4.96 -11.58
CA LYS A 130 -9.58 5.45 -12.17
C LYS A 130 -9.46 6.96 -11.91
N ILE A 131 -8.34 7.37 -11.31
CA ILE A 131 -7.99 8.78 -11.11
C ILE A 131 -7.38 9.36 -12.39
N CYS A 132 -6.30 8.76 -12.86
CA CYS A 132 -5.58 9.21 -14.04
C CYS A 132 -4.77 8.08 -14.69
N ASP A 133 -4.41 8.30 -15.94
CA ASP A 133 -3.40 7.50 -16.63
C ASP A 133 -2.02 8.10 -16.36
N VAL A 134 -1.03 7.26 -16.08
CA VAL A 134 0.37 7.64 -15.84
C VAL A 134 1.21 7.18 -17.03
N GLY A 135 2.22 7.98 -17.38
CA GLY A 135 2.97 7.96 -18.64
C GLY A 135 3.34 6.58 -19.23
N ALA A 136 3.38 6.56 -20.57
CA ALA A 136 3.21 5.42 -21.46
C ALA A 136 4.39 4.43 -21.54
N GLU A 137 4.04 3.15 -21.62
CA GLU A 137 4.48 2.16 -22.62
C GLU A 137 5.84 2.44 -23.32
N HIS A 138 6.94 2.49 -22.58
CA HIS A 138 8.24 2.21 -23.16
C HIS A 138 8.50 0.72 -23.05
N TYR A 139 8.09 -0.01 -24.08
CA TYR A 139 8.66 -1.32 -24.35
C TYR A 139 10.14 -1.10 -24.65
N ASP A 140 11.02 -1.66 -23.83
CA ASP A 140 12.38 -1.84 -24.28
C ASP A 140 12.36 -2.73 -25.54
N GLY A 141 13.40 -2.69 -26.37
CA GLY A 141 13.50 -3.53 -27.57
C GLY A 141 13.51 -5.04 -27.28
N ASN A 142 13.29 -5.45 -26.03
CA ASN A 142 13.24 -6.81 -25.53
C ASN A 142 11.82 -7.25 -25.11
N GLY A 143 10.80 -6.39 -25.28
CA GLY A 143 9.40 -6.70 -25.00
C GLY A 143 9.04 -6.74 -23.52
N MET A 144 9.90 -6.20 -22.66
CA MET A 144 9.61 -6.01 -21.24
C MET A 144 9.00 -4.62 -21.06
N VAL A 145 7.89 -4.54 -20.33
CA VAL A 145 7.37 -3.25 -19.87
C VAL A 145 8.37 -2.76 -18.82
N GLU A 146 9.26 -1.86 -19.20
CA GLU A 146 10.06 -1.11 -18.25
C GLU A 146 9.12 -0.08 -17.62
N ASP A 147 8.31 -0.52 -16.66
CA ASP A 147 7.49 0.39 -15.88
C ASP A 147 8.41 1.09 -14.88
N SER A 148 9.21 2.02 -15.38
CA SER A 148 10.13 2.89 -14.64
C SER A 148 9.43 3.69 -13.54
N PHE A 149 8.09 3.59 -13.45
CA PHE A 149 7.23 4.20 -12.46
C PHE A 149 6.61 3.22 -11.46
N MET A 150 7.03 1.95 -11.39
CA MET A 150 6.94 1.25 -10.11
C MET A 150 7.89 1.95 -9.14
N TYR A 151 7.50 3.15 -8.67
CA TYR A 151 8.11 3.88 -7.60
C TYR A 151 8.40 2.84 -6.54
N SER A 152 9.68 2.51 -6.42
CA SER A 152 10.16 1.66 -5.35
C SER A 152 9.53 2.23 -4.10
N TRP A 153 8.75 1.39 -3.41
CA TRP A 153 7.83 1.75 -2.32
C TRP A 153 8.30 2.92 -1.45
N PHE A 154 9.60 2.92 -1.16
CA PHE A 154 10.31 3.89 -0.35
C PHE A 154 10.32 5.34 -0.89
N HIS A 155 9.64 5.64 -2.01
CA HIS A 155 9.64 6.98 -2.63
C HIS A 155 8.28 7.68 -2.70
N SER A 156 7.16 7.01 -2.39
CA SER A 156 5.86 7.69 -2.33
C SER A 156 5.64 8.24 -0.92
N PHE A 157 5.88 9.54 -0.75
CA PHE A 157 5.51 10.29 0.45
C PHE A 157 4.30 11.14 0.14
N GLN A 158 3.31 11.13 1.02
CA GLN A 158 2.21 12.08 0.94
C GLN A 158 2.78 13.48 1.17
N TYR A 159 2.69 14.34 0.17
CA TYR A 159 2.98 15.76 0.35
C TYR A 159 1.80 16.39 1.10
N ILE A 160 2.06 16.87 2.31
CA ILE A 160 1.13 17.68 3.08
C ILE A 160 1.71 19.09 3.15
N GLU A 161 1.03 20.07 2.56
CA GLU A 161 1.40 21.47 2.70
C GLU A 161 1.14 21.91 4.16
N SER A 162 2.19 21.97 4.96
CA SER A 162 2.10 22.51 6.32
C SER A 162 2.00 24.03 6.25
N VAL A 163 0.79 24.57 6.41
CA VAL A 163 0.60 26.01 6.63
C VAL A 163 0.94 26.34 8.08
N SER A 164 2.24 26.30 8.40
CA SER A 164 2.74 26.81 9.68
C SER A 164 2.80 28.33 9.58
N CYS A 165 1.70 29.00 9.95
CA CYS A 165 1.74 30.45 10.17
C CYS A 165 2.62 30.73 11.41
N ILE A 166 3.71 31.48 11.20
CA ILE A 166 4.44 32.17 12.27
C ILE A 166 3.81 33.55 12.47
#